data_AF-A0A815YZ54-F1
#
_entry.id   AF-A0A815YZ54-F1
#
_cell.length_a   1.000
_cell.length_b   1.000
_cell.length_c   1.000
_cell.angle_alpha   90.00
_cell.angle_beta   90.00
_cell.angle_gamma   90.00
#
_symmetry.space_group_name_H-M   'P 1'
#
loop_
_entity.id
_entity.type
_entity.pdbx_description
1 polymer ?
#
loop_
_entity_poly.entity_id
_entity_poly.type
_entity_poly.pdbx_seq_one_letter_code
_entity_poly.pdbx_strand_id
1 'polypeptide(L)'
;IRAWQQCEMVPNRKTCKLAYMYFNPKTHKDGTPLRPIMHTIDSPTTNISRLLDRFIRPIFNDNAKLTTIIDGAHLIKRLQEYANAGHLKPTTLFCTFDINNLYTMLPQQQSLDILQEFLQTYEKSHVRGIDIATIRELARVVIEENVFVYHNKYYQQIIGGAMGSPFTLTLANIFMWKWEKESICKELPSPEIYGRYIDDIFFTWNDTQENLEQLLKKLNNHHPNIKLEYKIGQSLPFLDVLLTNNNGALSTSVYRKPASEPYVVPFTSDHPHHIFRNIIRTALLRAIRYSSTFEAFNVERRNIRLMLLYNG
;
A
#
# COMPACT_ATOMS: atom_id res chain seq x y z
N ILE A 1 29.98 -5.97 8.15
CA ILE A 1 29.32 -4.73 8.63
C ILE A 1 30.39 -3.69 8.94
N ARG A 2 30.23 -2.43 8.49
CA ARG A 2 31.15 -1.32 8.83
C ARG A 2 30.82 -0.72 10.19
N ALA A 3 31.80 -0.15 10.89
CA ALA A 3 31.62 0.39 12.25
C ALA A 3 30.47 1.41 12.37
N TRP A 4 30.32 2.31 11.40
CA TRP A 4 29.23 3.30 11.41
C TRP A 4 27.84 2.66 11.30
N GLN A 5 27.70 1.58 10.52
CA GLN A 5 26.44 0.83 10.39
C GLN A 5 26.07 0.16 11.71
N GLN A 6 27.07 -0.36 12.43
CA GLN A 6 26.87 -0.96 13.75
C GLN A 6 26.41 0.10 14.77
N CYS A 7 27.05 1.28 14.80
CA CYS A 7 26.64 2.37 15.69
C CYS A 7 25.20 2.83 15.44
N GLU A 8 24.74 2.83 14.20
CA GLU A 8 23.35 3.17 13.86
C GLU A 8 22.35 2.12 14.35
N MET A 9 22.73 0.83 14.41
CA MET A 9 21.83 -0.27 14.81
C MET A 9 21.66 -0.41 16.32
N VAL A 10 22.65 0.00 17.12
CA VAL A 10 22.63 -0.19 18.57
C VAL A 10 21.56 0.73 19.20
N PRO A 11 20.59 0.17 19.96
CA PRO A 11 19.61 0.99 20.65
C PRO A 11 20.27 1.79 21.79
N ASN A 12 19.80 3.02 21.99
CA ASN A 12 20.26 3.83 23.11
C ASN A 12 19.68 3.27 24.41
N ARG A 13 20.54 2.72 25.28
CA ARG A 13 20.13 2.10 26.56
C ARG A 13 19.33 3.03 27.48
N LYS A 14 19.48 4.35 27.35
CA LYS A 14 18.76 5.33 28.19
C LYS A 14 17.34 5.61 27.69
N THR A 15 17.09 5.46 26.40
CA THR A 15 15.79 5.80 25.77
C THR A 15 15.04 4.56 25.27
N CYS A 16 15.70 3.41 25.20
CA CYS A 16 15.12 2.16 24.74
C CYS A 16 13.88 1.79 25.58
N LYS A 17 12.77 1.51 24.89
CA LYS A 17 11.49 1.14 25.49
C LYS A 17 10.95 -0.10 24.81
N LEU A 18 10.17 -0.89 25.54
CA LEU A 18 9.39 -1.95 24.92
C LEU A 18 8.32 -1.34 24.02
N ALA A 19 8.06 -2.00 22.89
CA ALA A 19 6.93 -1.63 22.05
C ALA A 19 5.63 -1.86 22.82
N TYR A 20 4.59 -1.08 22.49
CA TYR A 20 3.24 -1.29 23.04
C TYR A 20 2.20 -1.25 21.93
N MET A 21 1.10 -1.97 22.15
CA MET A 21 0.00 -2.06 21.20
C MET A 21 -1.12 -1.09 21.59
N TYR A 22 -1.64 -0.35 20.61
CA TYR A 22 -2.87 0.43 20.73
C TYR A 22 -3.76 0.22 19.50
N PHE A 23 -4.97 0.76 19.52
CA PHE A 23 -5.95 0.53 18.44
C PHE A 23 -6.48 1.84 17.87
N ASN A 24 -6.56 1.90 16.54
CA ASN A 24 -7.23 2.97 15.82
C ASN A 24 -8.57 2.46 15.25
N PRO A 25 -9.68 3.17 15.44
CA PRO A 25 -10.97 2.78 14.85
C PRO A 25 -10.96 2.96 13.33
N LYS A 26 -11.47 1.96 12.59
CA LYS A 26 -11.77 2.11 11.16
C LYS A 26 -13.20 2.64 11.00
N THR A 27 -13.40 3.93 11.24
CA THR A 27 -14.72 4.62 11.21
C THR A 27 -15.47 4.50 9.88
N HIS A 28 -14.78 4.15 8.80
CA HIS A 28 -15.35 4.00 7.46
C HIS A 28 -15.79 2.56 7.11
N LYS A 29 -15.65 1.59 8.03
CA LYS A 29 -16.11 0.20 7.85
C LYS A 29 -17.27 -0.08 8.83
N ASP A 30 -18.24 -0.87 8.40
CA ASP A 30 -19.37 -1.28 9.23
C ASP A 30 -18.88 -1.95 10.53
N GLY A 31 -19.51 -1.58 11.65
CA GLY A 31 -19.11 -2.04 12.98
C GLY A 31 -17.84 -1.39 13.55
N THR A 32 -17.22 -0.42 12.85
CA THR A 32 -16.02 0.32 13.31
C THR A 32 -14.91 -0.60 13.85
N PRO A 33 -14.43 -1.59 13.07
CA PRO A 33 -13.42 -2.53 13.54
C PRO A 33 -12.13 -1.81 13.94
N LEU A 34 -11.48 -2.31 14.99
CA LEU A 34 -10.23 -1.77 15.50
C LEU A 34 -9.04 -2.24 14.65
N ARG A 35 -8.14 -1.32 14.31
CA ARG A 35 -6.85 -1.60 13.69
C ARG A 35 -5.77 -1.59 14.77
N PRO A 36 -5.12 -2.72 15.08
CA PRO A 36 -3.98 -2.72 15.99
C PRO A 36 -2.82 -1.95 15.36
N ILE A 37 -2.14 -1.13 16.15
CA ILE A 37 -0.92 -0.43 15.76
C ILE A 37 0.14 -0.71 16.83
N MET A 38 1.34 -1.03 16.35
CA MET A 38 2.51 -1.22 17.20
C MET A 38 3.28 0.09 17.30
N HIS A 39 3.30 0.68 18.49
CA HIS A 39 4.18 1.79 18.76
C HIS A 39 5.60 1.26 19.02
N THR A 40 6.43 1.28 17.98
CA THR A 40 7.79 0.74 18.02
C THR A 40 8.85 1.83 18.25
N ILE A 41 8.50 3.11 18.37
CA ILE A 41 9.52 4.17 18.57
C ILE A 41 10.36 3.82 19.81
N ASP A 42 11.69 3.87 19.62
CA ASP A 42 12.71 3.50 20.60
C ASP A 42 12.73 2.02 21.01
N SER A 43 12.12 1.12 20.23
CA SER A 43 12.22 -0.33 20.46
C SER A 43 13.61 -0.88 20.08
N PRO A 44 14.01 -2.03 20.65
CA PRO A 44 15.32 -2.65 20.36
C PRO A 44 15.58 -2.90 18.87
N THR A 45 14.54 -3.21 18.09
CA THR A 45 14.64 -3.57 16.67
C THR A 45 14.44 -2.39 15.72
N THR A 46 14.05 -1.21 16.22
CA THR A 46 13.68 -0.06 15.38
C THR A 46 14.81 0.44 14.50
N ASN A 47 16.02 0.50 15.05
CA ASN A 47 17.17 0.98 14.30
C ASN A 47 17.59 0.01 13.20
N ILE A 48 17.57 -1.30 13.48
CA ILE A 48 17.79 -2.34 12.47
C ILE A 48 16.72 -2.25 11.38
N SER A 49 15.46 -2.10 11.77
CA SER A 49 14.34 -1.96 10.83
C SER A 49 14.51 -0.75 9.90
N ARG A 50 14.89 0.42 10.43
CA ARG A 50 15.17 1.62 9.61
C ARG A 50 16.36 1.40 8.67
N LEU A 51 17.42 0.74 9.14
CA LEU A 51 18.60 0.44 8.32
C LEU A 51 18.22 -0.46 7.13
N LEU A 52 17.54 -1.57 7.41
CA LEU A 52 17.09 -2.52 6.40
C LEU A 52 16.18 -1.84 5.37
N ASP A 53 15.21 -1.06 5.82
CA ASP A 53 14.32 -0.31 4.93
C ASP A 53 15.10 0.64 4.01
N ARG A 54 16.02 1.43 4.58
CA ARG A 54 16.85 2.39 3.83
C ARG A 54 17.70 1.70 2.76
N PHE A 55 18.16 0.48 3.00
CA PHE A 55 19.01 -0.26 2.07
C PHE A 55 18.22 -1.00 1.01
N ILE A 56 17.07 -1.57 1.37
CA ILE A 56 16.34 -2.52 0.52
C ILE A 56 15.24 -1.82 -0.29
N ARG A 57 14.55 -0.81 0.28
CA ARG A 57 13.44 -0.10 -0.40
C ARG A 57 13.85 0.49 -1.76
N PRO A 58 15.03 1.12 -1.93
CA PRO A 58 15.45 1.62 -3.25
C PRO A 58 15.55 0.52 -4.30
N ILE A 59 16.08 -0.65 -3.92
CA ILE A 59 16.21 -1.82 -4.82
C ILE A 59 14.82 -2.29 -5.26
N PHE A 60 13.88 -2.39 -4.32
CA PHE A 60 12.48 -2.71 -4.67
C PHE A 60 11.89 -1.69 -5.62
N ASN A 61 12.00 -0.40 -5.29
CA ASN A 61 11.42 0.68 -6.08
C ASN A 61 11.99 0.74 -7.50
N ASP A 62 13.26 0.39 -7.70
CA ASP A 62 13.87 0.38 -9.02
C ASP A 62 13.43 -0.79 -9.90
N ASN A 63 13.12 -1.93 -9.30
CA ASN A 63 12.82 -3.17 -10.01
C ASN A 63 11.31 -3.49 -10.12
N ALA A 64 10.46 -2.91 -9.28
CA ALA A 64 9.01 -3.17 -9.25
C ALA A 64 8.16 -2.04 -9.87
N LYS A 65 8.75 -1.15 -10.67
CA LYS A 65 8.05 0.04 -11.24
C LYS A 65 6.83 -0.32 -12.10
N LEU A 66 6.90 -1.43 -12.83
CA LEU A 66 5.82 -1.86 -13.74
C LEU A 66 4.58 -2.37 -12.99
N THR A 67 4.78 -3.03 -11.86
CA THR A 67 3.69 -3.58 -11.04
C THR A 67 3.22 -2.62 -9.95
N THR A 68 3.93 -1.52 -9.71
CA THR A 68 3.61 -0.55 -8.64
C THR A 68 2.84 0.66 -9.16
N ILE A 69 1.73 1.00 -8.48
CA ILE A 69 1.04 2.28 -8.61
C ILE A 69 1.55 3.21 -7.52
N ILE A 70 1.79 4.48 -7.86
CA ILE A 70 2.37 5.48 -6.95
C ILE A 70 1.28 6.36 -6.35
N ASP A 71 0.34 6.80 -7.18
CA ASP A 71 -0.83 7.57 -6.80
C ASP A 71 -1.94 7.37 -7.84
N GLY A 72 -3.12 7.94 -7.57
CA GLY A 72 -4.24 7.87 -8.51
C GLY A 72 -3.94 8.51 -9.88
N ALA A 73 -3.08 9.53 -9.95
CA ALA A 73 -2.77 10.17 -11.22
C ALA A 73 -1.84 9.31 -12.10
N HIS A 74 -0.91 8.57 -11.48
CA HIS A 74 -0.09 7.59 -12.17
C HIS A 74 -0.98 6.52 -12.82
N LEU A 75 -2.00 6.03 -12.10
CA LEU A 75 -2.96 5.08 -12.66
C LEU A 75 -3.79 5.71 -13.80
N ILE A 76 -4.32 6.92 -13.61
CA ILE A 76 -5.09 7.62 -14.66
C ILE A 76 -4.25 7.74 -15.93
N LYS A 77 -2.98 8.15 -15.82
CA LYS A 77 -2.09 8.27 -16.97
C LYS A 77 -1.92 6.94 -17.71
N ARG A 78 -1.68 5.84 -16.98
CA ARG A 78 -1.57 4.49 -17.57
C ARG A 78 -2.86 4.08 -18.29
N LEU A 79 -4.02 4.33 -17.68
CA LEU A 79 -5.32 4.03 -18.28
C LEU A 79 -5.63 4.90 -19.51
N GLN A 80 -5.21 6.16 -19.52
CA GLN A 80 -5.32 7.04 -20.68
C GLN A 80 -4.45 6.51 -21.84
N GLU A 81 -3.21 6.11 -21.58
CA GLU A 81 -2.33 5.49 -22.58
C GLU A 81 -2.94 4.20 -23.15
N TYR A 82 -3.50 3.36 -22.29
CA TYR A 82 -4.20 2.12 -22.67
C TYR A 82 -5.47 2.39 -23.50
N ALA A 83 -6.25 3.41 -23.14
CA ALA A 83 -7.43 3.83 -23.90
C ALA A 83 -7.04 4.41 -25.28
N ASN A 84 -6.02 5.26 -25.33
CA ASN A 84 -5.51 5.86 -26.56
C ASN A 84 -4.94 4.81 -27.53
N ALA A 85 -4.40 3.71 -27.00
CA ALA A 85 -3.97 2.56 -27.79
C ALA A 85 -5.14 1.68 -28.30
N GLY A 86 -6.39 2.03 -27.98
CA GLY A 86 -7.58 1.28 -28.40
C GLY A 86 -7.84 0.00 -27.60
N HIS A 87 -7.18 -0.17 -26.45
CA HIS A 87 -7.35 -1.36 -25.62
C HIS A 87 -8.56 -1.26 -24.67
N LEU A 88 -9.04 -0.04 -24.38
CA LEU A 88 -10.26 0.18 -23.59
C LEU A 88 -11.50 -0.03 -24.47
N LYS A 89 -12.06 -1.23 -24.42
CA LYS A 89 -13.28 -1.63 -25.12
C LYS A 89 -14.53 -1.22 -24.34
N PRO A 90 -15.70 -1.12 -25.00
CA PRO A 90 -16.98 -0.94 -24.30
C PRO A 90 -17.26 -2.00 -23.25
N THR A 91 -16.74 -3.21 -23.42
CA THR A 91 -16.91 -4.33 -22.49
C THR A 91 -15.79 -4.45 -21.46
N THR A 92 -14.77 -3.59 -21.47
CA THR A 92 -13.67 -3.68 -20.50
C THR A 92 -14.19 -3.51 -19.09
N LEU A 93 -13.85 -4.48 -18.24
CA LEU A 93 -14.12 -4.47 -16.81
C LEU A 93 -12.89 -3.96 -16.07
N PHE A 94 -13.13 -3.20 -15.01
CA PHE A 94 -12.14 -2.90 -13.99
C PHE A 94 -12.30 -3.89 -12.85
N CYS A 95 -11.18 -4.32 -12.30
CA CYS A 95 -11.12 -5.21 -11.14
C CYS A 95 -10.25 -4.55 -10.08
N THR A 96 -10.79 -4.39 -8.87
CA THR A 96 -10.05 -3.90 -7.70
C THR A 96 -10.03 -4.95 -6.61
N PHE A 97 -8.91 -5.02 -5.87
CA PHE A 97 -8.72 -5.97 -4.78
C PHE A 97 -8.17 -5.27 -3.55
N ASP A 98 -8.66 -5.67 -2.38
CA ASP A 98 -8.04 -5.38 -1.08
C ASP A 98 -7.38 -6.67 -0.59
N ILE A 99 -6.08 -6.63 -0.28
CA ILE A 99 -5.40 -7.74 0.37
C ILE A 99 -5.68 -7.67 1.87
N ASN A 100 -6.42 -8.66 2.37
CA ASN A 100 -6.76 -8.70 3.78
C ASN A 100 -5.51 -8.90 4.65
N ASN A 101 -5.27 -7.93 5.53
CA ASN A 101 -4.29 -8.03 6.62
C ASN A 101 -2.86 -8.36 6.15
N LEU A 102 -2.41 -7.78 5.02
CA LEU A 102 -1.12 -8.10 4.38
C LEU A 102 0.02 -8.21 5.40
N TYR A 103 0.24 -7.17 6.22
CA TYR A 103 1.36 -7.15 7.17
C TYR A 103 1.27 -8.19 8.28
N THR A 104 0.09 -8.42 8.84
CA THR A 104 -0.10 -9.31 10.00
C THR A 104 -0.21 -10.78 9.60
N MET A 105 -0.35 -11.07 8.31
CA MET A 105 -0.48 -12.44 7.79
C MET A 105 0.76 -12.96 7.06
N LEU A 106 1.83 -12.16 6.93
CA LEU A 106 3.08 -12.60 6.30
C LEU A 106 3.67 -13.81 7.04
N PRO A 107 3.87 -14.96 6.37
CA PRO A 107 4.60 -16.08 6.96
C PRO A 107 6.08 -15.68 7.11
N GLN A 108 6.57 -15.65 8.34
CA GLN A 108 7.86 -15.00 8.66
C GLN A 108 9.03 -15.67 7.93
N GLN A 109 9.20 -16.99 8.08
CA GLN A 109 10.29 -17.73 7.42
C GLN A 109 10.24 -17.64 5.89
N GLN A 110 9.06 -17.86 5.30
CA GLN A 110 8.88 -17.73 3.86
C GLN A 110 9.20 -16.30 3.38
N SER A 111 8.84 -15.28 4.16
CA SER A 111 9.14 -13.88 3.81
C SER A 111 10.65 -13.61 3.83
N LEU A 112 11.38 -14.21 4.76
CA LEU A 112 12.85 -14.12 4.83
C LEU A 112 13.51 -14.83 3.65
N ASP A 113 12.98 -15.97 3.22
CA ASP A 113 13.49 -16.72 2.08
C ASP A 113 13.21 -15.97 0.77
N ILE A 114 12.01 -15.40 0.61
CA ILE A 114 11.66 -14.55 -0.54
C ILE A 114 12.52 -13.28 -0.56
N LEU A 115 12.80 -12.68 0.60
CA LEU A 115 13.73 -11.55 0.69
C LEU A 115 15.12 -11.92 0.17
N GLN A 116 15.63 -13.08 0.58
CA GLN A 116 16.93 -13.56 0.11
C GLN A 116 16.91 -13.80 -1.40
N GLU A 117 15.89 -14.47 -1.94
CA GLU A 117 15.72 -14.68 -3.39
C GLU A 117 15.67 -13.35 -4.15
N PHE A 118 14.89 -12.40 -3.67
CA PHE A 118 14.77 -11.06 -4.26
C PHE A 118 16.13 -10.36 -4.31
N LEU A 119 16.87 -10.35 -3.20
CA LEU A 119 18.19 -9.72 -3.16
C LEU A 119 19.20 -10.42 -4.06
N GLN A 120 19.20 -11.76 -4.13
CA GLN A 120 20.07 -12.52 -5.04
C GLN A 120 19.73 -12.28 -6.52
N THR A 121 18.49 -11.88 -6.82
CA THR A 121 18.05 -11.57 -8.19
C THR A 121 18.60 -10.23 -8.68
N TYR A 122 18.64 -9.22 -7.81
CA TYR A 122 18.96 -7.83 -8.20
C TYR A 122 20.30 -7.32 -7.70
N GLU A 123 20.88 -7.99 -6.71
CA GLU A 123 22.18 -7.71 -6.14
C GLU A 123 23.04 -8.97 -6.24
N LYS A 124 24.36 -8.82 -6.12
CA LYS A 124 25.28 -9.97 -6.19
C LYS A 124 25.26 -10.74 -4.87
N SER A 125 26.26 -10.50 -4.03
CA SER A 125 26.40 -11.14 -2.72
C SER A 125 26.23 -10.17 -1.56
N HIS A 126 26.16 -8.87 -1.85
CA HIS A 126 26.15 -7.80 -0.84
C HIS A 126 25.19 -6.69 -1.22
N VAL A 127 24.51 -6.12 -0.22
CA VAL A 127 23.77 -4.86 -0.32
C VAL A 127 24.49 -3.82 0.52
N ARG A 128 24.94 -2.73 -0.09
CA ARG A 128 25.65 -1.63 0.61
C ARG A 128 26.81 -2.12 1.51
N GLY A 129 27.50 -3.18 1.08
CA GLY A 129 28.64 -3.76 1.79
C GLY A 129 28.29 -4.70 2.95
N ILE A 130 27.02 -5.11 3.09
CA ILE A 130 26.58 -6.16 4.01
C ILE A 130 26.19 -7.37 3.17
N ASP A 131 26.67 -8.56 3.52
CA ASP A 131 26.32 -9.80 2.85
C ASP A 131 24.83 -10.13 3.00
N ILE A 132 24.25 -10.79 2.00
CA ILE A 132 22.82 -11.12 1.97
C ILE A 132 22.42 -12.01 3.15
N ALA A 133 23.29 -12.93 3.59
CA ALA A 133 23.02 -13.79 4.74
C ALA A 133 22.86 -12.97 6.03
N THR A 134 23.74 -12.00 6.27
CA THR A 134 23.65 -11.07 7.40
C THR A 134 22.39 -10.20 7.31
N ILE A 135 22.01 -9.77 6.11
CA ILE A 135 20.75 -9.02 5.90
C ILE A 135 19.55 -9.87 6.28
N ARG A 136 19.54 -11.15 5.88
CA ARG A 136 18.48 -12.10 6.26
C ARG A 136 18.43 -12.29 7.77
N GLU A 137 19.56 -12.42 8.45
CA GLU A 137 19.58 -12.54 9.92
C GLU A 137 19.12 -11.26 10.63
N LEU A 138 19.51 -10.08 10.15
CA LEU A 138 18.99 -8.82 10.67
C LEU A 138 17.47 -8.71 10.45
N ALA A 139 16.98 -9.12 9.28
CA ALA A 139 15.55 -9.16 8.98
C ALA A 139 14.80 -10.14 9.89
N ARG A 140 15.40 -11.31 10.16
CA ARG A 140 14.87 -12.31 11.09
C ARG A 140 14.70 -11.72 12.50
N VAL A 141 15.73 -11.04 13.02
CA VAL A 141 15.65 -10.36 14.32
C VAL A 141 14.52 -9.32 14.34
N VAL A 142 14.32 -8.55 13.27
CA VAL A 142 13.25 -7.54 13.24
C VAL A 142 11.85 -8.16 13.25
N ILE A 143 11.65 -9.28 12.55
CA ILE A 143 10.31 -9.88 12.40
C ILE A 143 9.96 -10.88 13.50
N GLU A 144 10.92 -11.70 13.95
CA GLU A 144 10.69 -12.76 14.94
C GLU A 144 10.79 -12.24 16.37
N GLU A 145 11.70 -11.31 16.66
CA GLU A 145 11.91 -10.76 18.01
C GLU A 145 11.00 -9.57 18.31
N ASN A 146 9.84 -9.49 17.65
CA ASN A 146 8.86 -8.44 17.89
C ASN A 146 8.06 -8.73 19.18
N VAL A 147 8.60 -8.26 20.30
CA VAL A 147 7.98 -8.33 21.63
C VAL A 147 7.35 -6.99 22.01
N PHE A 148 6.14 -7.05 22.55
CA PHE A 148 5.39 -5.87 22.95
C PHE A 148 4.53 -6.06 24.20
N VAL A 149 4.14 -4.94 24.80
CA VAL A 149 3.29 -4.87 25.99
C VAL A 149 1.86 -4.48 25.62
N TYR A 150 0.89 -5.22 26.16
CA TYR A 150 -0.52 -4.87 26.12
C TYR A 150 -1.18 -5.28 27.43
N HIS A 151 -1.92 -4.36 28.08
CA HIS A 151 -2.51 -4.59 29.40
C HIS A 151 -1.55 -5.23 30.43
N ASN A 152 -0.33 -4.68 30.54
CA ASN A 152 0.73 -5.16 31.44
C ASN A 152 1.17 -6.61 31.22
N LYS A 153 0.84 -7.21 30.06
CA LYS A 153 1.30 -8.53 29.65
C LYS A 153 2.23 -8.41 28.45
N TYR A 154 3.19 -9.32 28.38
CA TYR A 154 4.15 -9.42 27.28
C TYR A 154 3.62 -10.37 26.22
N TYR A 155 3.72 -9.96 24.96
CA TYR A 155 3.31 -10.73 23.80
C TYR A 155 4.43 -10.72 22.77
N GLN A 156 4.54 -11.82 22.02
CA GLN A 156 5.42 -11.93 20.87
C GLN A 156 4.57 -12.20 19.63
N GLN A 157 4.87 -11.51 18.55
CA GLN A 157 4.18 -11.73 17.28
C GLN A 157 4.77 -12.95 16.56
N ILE A 158 3.97 -14.02 16.44
CA ILE A 158 4.38 -15.30 15.81
C ILE A 158 4.11 -15.37 14.30
N ILE A 159 3.33 -14.42 13.76
CA ILE A 159 2.99 -14.34 12.34
C ILE A 159 2.87 -12.87 11.92
N GLY A 160 3.29 -12.57 10.70
CA GLY A 160 3.34 -11.20 10.19
C GLY A 160 4.53 -10.42 10.75
N GLY A 161 4.54 -9.13 10.43
CA GLY A 161 5.44 -8.15 11.02
C GLY A 161 4.70 -7.07 11.80
N ALA A 162 5.45 -6.27 12.56
CA ALA A 162 4.91 -5.18 13.36
C ALA A 162 4.25 -4.12 12.47
N MET A 163 2.94 -3.88 12.65
CA MET A 163 2.26 -2.74 12.03
C MET A 163 2.82 -1.43 12.60
N GLY A 164 3.74 -0.80 11.87
CA GLY A 164 4.50 0.38 12.32
C GLY A 164 6.02 0.26 12.13
N SER A 165 6.52 -0.96 11.86
CA SER A 165 7.92 -1.16 11.46
C SER A 165 8.14 -0.68 10.01
N PRO A 166 9.12 0.20 9.74
CA PRO A 166 9.48 0.61 8.39
C PRO A 166 9.83 -0.57 7.48
N PHE A 167 10.56 -1.55 8.02
CA PHE A 167 11.01 -2.73 7.27
C PHE A 167 9.85 -3.66 6.90
N THR A 168 8.86 -3.84 7.77
CA THR A 168 7.69 -4.70 7.49
C THR A 168 6.96 -4.28 6.21
N LEU A 169 6.89 -2.97 5.93
CA LEU A 169 6.32 -2.47 4.67
C LEU A 169 7.12 -2.93 3.45
N THR A 170 8.44 -2.79 3.50
CA THR A 170 9.32 -3.18 2.39
C THR A 170 9.32 -4.69 2.20
N LEU A 171 9.31 -5.46 3.28
CA LEU A 171 9.22 -6.91 3.23
C LEU A 171 7.88 -7.38 2.64
N ALA A 172 6.75 -6.76 3.02
CA ALA A 172 5.44 -7.06 2.45
C ALA A 172 5.41 -6.82 0.93
N ASN A 173 6.00 -5.71 0.49
CA ASN A 173 6.12 -5.40 -0.94
C ASN A 173 6.96 -6.44 -1.70
N ILE A 174 8.06 -6.91 -1.10
CA ILE A 174 8.91 -7.98 -1.68
C ILE A 174 8.19 -9.32 -1.70
N PHE A 175 7.43 -9.65 -0.65
CA PHE A 175 6.58 -10.82 -0.63
C PHE A 175 5.57 -10.79 -1.79
N MET A 176 4.94 -9.62 -2.00
CA MET A 176 4.02 -9.43 -3.12
C MET A 176 4.71 -9.47 -4.48
N TRP A 177 5.97 -9.04 -4.60
CA TRP A 177 6.73 -9.19 -5.86
C TRP A 177 6.83 -10.66 -6.29
N LYS A 178 7.09 -11.57 -5.35
CA LYS A 178 7.15 -13.01 -5.63
C LYS A 178 5.78 -13.54 -6.05
N TRP A 179 4.74 -13.20 -5.29
CA TRP A 179 3.37 -13.57 -5.60
C TRP A 179 2.92 -13.06 -6.99
N GLU A 180 3.21 -11.80 -7.32
CA GLU A 180 2.92 -11.18 -8.61
C GLU A 180 3.62 -11.92 -9.76
N LYS A 181 4.91 -12.24 -9.58
CA LYS A 181 5.71 -12.96 -10.58
C LYS A 181 5.18 -14.37 -10.82
N GLU A 182 4.68 -15.04 -9.78
CA GLU A 182 4.23 -16.43 -9.87
C GLU A 182 2.78 -16.59 -10.29
N SER A 183 1.95 -15.55 -10.12
CA SER A 183 0.53 -15.55 -10.46
C SER A 183 0.21 -14.57 -11.59
N ILE A 184 0.25 -13.26 -11.32
CA ILE A 184 -0.15 -12.19 -12.24
C ILE A 184 0.62 -12.24 -13.57
N CYS A 185 1.94 -12.35 -13.53
CA CYS A 185 2.75 -12.35 -14.75
C CYS A 185 2.49 -13.56 -15.67
N LYS A 186 1.92 -14.64 -15.14
CA LYS A 186 1.59 -15.84 -15.93
C LYS A 186 0.16 -15.84 -16.44
N GLU A 187 -0.76 -15.29 -15.66
CA GLU A 187 -2.19 -15.43 -15.91
C GLU A 187 -2.83 -14.19 -16.55
N LEU A 188 -2.24 -13.00 -16.41
CA LEU A 188 -2.81 -11.78 -16.98
C LEU A 188 -2.33 -11.57 -18.44
N PRO A 189 -3.24 -11.59 -19.43
CA PRO A 189 -2.85 -11.45 -20.83
C PRO A 189 -2.43 -10.01 -21.15
N SER A 190 -1.44 -9.86 -22.03
CA SER A 190 -1.19 -8.57 -22.70
C SER A 190 -2.38 -8.22 -23.59
N PRO A 191 -2.87 -6.96 -23.62
CA PRO A 191 -2.24 -5.74 -23.10
C PRO A 191 -2.81 -5.22 -21.76
N GLU A 192 -3.40 -6.10 -20.92
CA GLU A 192 -4.07 -5.65 -19.70
C GLU A 192 -3.15 -4.92 -18.72
N ILE A 193 -3.68 -3.87 -18.08
CA ILE A 193 -2.98 -3.14 -17.05
C ILE A 193 -3.08 -3.92 -15.75
N TYR A 194 -1.95 -4.10 -15.08
CA TYR A 194 -1.88 -4.44 -13.67
C TYR A 194 -1.15 -3.34 -12.89
N GLY A 195 -1.60 -3.08 -11.68
CA GLY A 195 -0.81 -2.32 -10.72
C GLY A 195 -1.32 -2.44 -9.29
N ARG A 196 -0.39 -2.35 -8.34
CA ARG A 196 -0.66 -2.43 -6.90
C ARG A 196 -0.17 -1.17 -6.18
N TYR A 197 -1.02 -0.62 -5.33
CA TYR A 197 -0.68 0.39 -4.34
C TYR A 197 -0.74 -0.25 -2.95
N ILE A 198 0.40 -0.72 -2.45
CA ILE A 198 0.50 -1.40 -1.14
C ILE A 198 -0.45 -2.61 -1.06
N ASP A 199 -1.63 -2.48 -0.43
CA ASP A 199 -2.61 -3.54 -0.23
C ASP A 199 -3.71 -3.52 -1.32
N ASP A 200 -3.84 -2.41 -2.06
CA ASP A 200 -4.85 -2.22 -3.10
C ASP A 200 -4.30 -2.65 -4.46
N ILE A 201 -4.95 -3.61 -5.13
CA ILE A 201 -4.60 -4.04 -6.50
C ILE A 201 -5.65 -3.52 -7.48
N PHE A 202 -5.21 -3.16 -8.68
CA PHE A 202 -6.04 -2.82 -9.82
C PHE A 202 -5.60 -3.60 -11.07
N PHE A 203 -6.55 -4.12 -11.83
CA PHE A 203 -6.30 -4.51 -13.22
C PHE A 203 -7.49 -4.31 -14.16
N THR A 204 -7.21 -4.27 -15.46
CA THR A 204 -8.22 -4.24 -16.53
C THR A 204 -8.47 -5.64 -17.10
N TRP A 205 -9.67 -5.88 -17.61
CA TRP A 205 -10.04 -7.16 -18.19
C TRP A 205 -10.97 -7.02 -19.39
N ASN A 206 -10.57 -7.56 -20.55
CA ASN A 206 -11.35 -7.54 -21.78
C ASN A 206 -11.98 -8.87 -22.19
N ASP A 207 -11.63 -9.97 -21.53
CA ASP A 207 -12.16 -11.29 -21.85
C ASP A 207 -13.50 -11.54 -21.12
N THR A 208 -14.08 -12.71 -21.29
CA THR A 208 -15.34 -13.12 -20.69
C THR A 208 -15.32 -13.05 -19.16
N GLN A 209 -16.49 -12.81 -18.58
CA GLN A 209 -16.66 -12.81 -17.13
C GLN A 209 -16.38 -14.20 -16.51
N GLU A 210 -16.68 -15.28 -17.24
CA GLU A 210 -16.38 -16.64 -16.77
C GLU A 210 -14.87 -16.87 -16.60
N ASN A 211 -14.06 -16.47 -17.58
CA ASN A 211 -12.60 -16.55 -17.49
C ASN A 211 -12.06 -15.65 -16.36
N LEU A 212 -12.67 -14.48 -16.16
CA LEU A 212 -12.34 -13.61 -15.03
C LEU A 212 -12.59 -14.32 -13.70
N GLU A 213 -13.76 -14.92 -13.51
CA GLU A 213 -14.11 -15.63 -12.27
C GLU A 213 -13.17 -16.82 -12.01
N GLN A 214 -12.75 -17.54 -13.05
CA GLN A 214 -11.75 -18.60 -12.94
C GLN A 214 -10.39 -18.05 -12.52
N LEU A 215 -9.93 -16.94 -13.13
CA LEU A 215 -8.70 -16.25 -12.75
C LEU A 215 -8.76 -15.82 -11.27
N LEU A 216 -9.84 -15.18 -10.85
CA LEU A 216 -10.03 -14.70 -9.48
C LEU A 216 -9.97 -15.85 -8.47
N LYS A 217 -10.60 -17.00 -8.78
CA LYS A 217 -10.51 -18.21 -7.96
C LYS A 217 -9.08 -18.74 -7.87
N LYS A 218 -8.34 -18.78 -8.99
CA LYS A 218 -6.94 -19.19 -9.00
C LYS A 218 -6.08 -18.26 -8.14
N LEU A 219 -6.23 -16.94 -8.28
CA LEU A 219 -5.48 -15.95 -7.50
C LEU A 219 -5.74 -16.08 -5.99
N ASN A 220 -7.00 -16.27 -5.59
CA ASN A 220 -7.38 -16.47 -4.18
C ASN A 220 -6.92 -17.81 -3.58
N ASN A 221 -6.66 -18.81 -4.42
CA ASN A 221 -6.14 -20.11 -4.00
C ASN A 221 -4.62 -20.23 -4.14
N HIS A 222 -3.95 -19.22 -4.70
CA HIS A 222 -2.52 -19.28 -4.99
C HIS A 222 -1.65 -19.34 -3.72
N HIS A 223 -2.09 -18.68 -2.65
CA HIS A 223 -1.34 -18.66 -1.39
C HIS A 223 -2.28 -18.71 -0.17
N PRO A 224 -2.05 -19.61 0.81
CA PRO A 224 -2.96 -19.80 1.94
C PRO A 224 -3.14 -18.53 2.80
N ASN A 225 -2.09 -17.72 2.92
CA ASN A 225 -2.08 -16.50 3.74
C ASN A 225 -2.49 -15.23 3.00
N ILE A 226 -2.72 -15.29 1.68
CA ILE A 226 -3.24 -14.15 0.91
C ILE A 226 -4.72 -14.40 0.68
N LYS A 227 -5.56 -13.49 1.16
CA LYS A 227 -7.00 -13.48 0.89
C LYS A 227 -7.34 -12.16 0.22
N LEU A 228 -7.92 -12.26 -0.97
CA LEU A 228 -8.30 -11.13 -1.81
C LEU A 228 -9.80 -10.93 -1.75
N GLU A 229 -10.21 -9.74 -1.31
CA GLU A 229 -11.58 -9.24 -1.49
C GLU A 229 -11.62 -8.42 -2.77
N TYR A 230 -12.45 -8.82 -3.74
CA TYR A 230 -12.47 -8.19 -5.05
C TYR A 230 -13.81 -7.55 -5.40
N LYS A 231 -13.75 -6.50 -6.23
CA LYS A 231 -14.90 -5.86 -6.86
C LYS A 231 -14.65 -5.77 -8.37
N ILE A 232 -15.70 -6.02 -9.13
CA ILE A 232 -15.67 -6.03 -10.60
C ILE A 232 -16.75 -5.06 -11.09
N GLY A 233 -16.42 -4.26 -12.10
CA GLY A 233 -17.39 -3.39 -12.71
C GLY A 233 -16.77 -2.44 -13.72
N GLN A 234 -17.62 -1.78 -14.50
CA GLN A 234 -17.20 -0.72 -15.42
C GLN A 234 -17.02 0.63 -14.71
N SER A 235 -17.56 0.78 -13.50
CA SER A 235 -17.35 1.95 -12.65
C SER A 235 -16.91 1.48 -11.27
N LEU A 236 -15.65 1.73 -10.92
CA LEU A 236 -15.09 1.30 -9.64
C LEU A 236 -14.17 2.37 -9.03
N PRO A 237 -14.19 2.52 -7.70
CA PRO A 237 -13.21 3.32 -7.00
C PRO A 237 -11.88 2.56 -6.88
N PHE A 238 -10.76 3.28 -7.08
CA PHE A 238 -9.43 2.85 -6.70
C PHE A 238 -8.68 4.03 -6.07
N LEU A 239 -8.15 3.85 -4.86
CA LEU A 239 -7.67 4.95 -4.02
C LEU A 239 -8.74 6.05 -3.86
N ASP A 240 -8.39 7.28 -4.25
CA ASP A 240 -9.24 8.47 -4.21
C ASP A 240 -9.85 8.81 -5.59
N VAL A 241 -9.82 7.88 -6.56
CA VAL A 241 -10.32 8.08 -7.92
C VAL A 241 -11.48 7.14 -8.20
N LEU A 242 -12.57 7.66 -8.78
CA LEU A 242 -13.63 6.87 -9.38
C LEU A 242 -13.32 6.72 -10.87
N LEU A 243 -13.05 5.50 -11.30
CA LEU A 243 -12.76 5.15 -12.68
C LEU A 243 -14.05 4.64 -13.33
N THR A 244 -14.40 5.16 -14.50
CA THR A 244 -15.60 4.73 -15.23
C THR A 244 -15.27 4.51 -16.71
N ASN A 245 -15.65 3.36 -17.24
CA ASN A 245 -15.64 3.04 -18.65
C ASN A 245 -16.99 3.43 -19.28
N ASN A 246 -17.01 4.53 -20.01
CA ASN A 246 -18.17 5.01 -20.75
C ASN A 246 -18.11 4.49 -22.20
N ASN A 247 -18.45 3.22 -22.40
CA ASN A 247 -18.47 2.59 -23.73
C ASN A 247 -17.15 2.71 -24.50
N GLY A 248 -16.01 2.48 -23.83
CA GLY A 248 -14.66 2.58 -24.40
C GLY A 248 -13.98 3.93 -24.17
N ALA A 249 -14.69 4.91 -23.59
CA ALA A 249 -14.10 6.18 -23.17
C ALA A 249 -13.85 6.19 -21.66
N LEU A 250 -12.61 6.48 -21.25
CA LEU A 250 -12.26 6.62 -19.83
C LEU A 250 -12.81 7.92 -19.26
N SER A 251 -13.59 7.83 -18.18
CA SER A 251 -14.02 8.96 -17.37
C SER A 251 -13.53 8.78 -15.93
N THR A 252 -13.07 9.87 -15.32
CA THR A 252 -12.48 9.85 -13.98
C THR A 252 -13.03 11.01 -13.15
N SER A 253 -13.22 10.77 -11.86
CA SER A 253 -13.60 11.82 -10.90
C SER A 253 -13.02 11.52 -9.52
N VAL A 254 -13.09 12.48 -8.60
CA VAL A 254 -12.67 12.24 -7.21
C VAL A 254 -13.68 11.31 -6.53
N TYR A 255 -13.21 10.19 -5.99
CA TYR A 255 -14.03 9.31 -5.18
C TYR A 255 -13.99 9.75 -3.72
N ARG A 256 -15.18 9.90 -3.12
CA ARG A 256 -15.34 10.08 -1.67
C ARG A 256 -16.05 8.86 -1.12
N LYS A 257 -15.47 8.24 -0.09
CA LYS A 257 -16.10 7.10 0.59
C LYS A 257 -17.45 7.55 1.18
N PRO A 258 -18.52 6.75 1.12
CA PRO A 258 -19.82 7.15 1.67
C PRO A 258 -19.79 7.58 3.14
N ALA A 259 -18.93 6.93 3.93
CA ALA A 259 -18.72 7.24 5.35
C ALA A 259 -17.71 8.38 5.59
N SER A 260 -17.20 9.06 4.56
CA SER A 260 -16.27 10.16 4.75
C SER A 260 -17.00 11.38 5.27
N GLU A 261 -16.74 11.73 6.52
CA GLU A 261 -17.22 12.98 7.09
C GLU A 261 -16.37 14.15 6.57
N PRO A 262 -16.97 15.31 6.30
CA PRO A 262 -16.27 16.46 5.73
C PRO A 262 -15.44 17.21 6.78
N TYR A 263 -14.87 16.54 7.78
CA TYR A 263 -14.08 17.19 8.81
C TYR A 263 -12.67 17.50 8.30
N VAL A 264 -12.28 18.75 8.50
CA VAL A 264 -10.90 19.21 8.33
C VAL A 264 -10.44 19.88 9.61
N VAL A 265 -9.14 20.11 9.72
CA VAL A 265 -8.58 20.84 10.86
C VAL A 265 -9.26 22.22 10.95
N PRO A 266 -9.93 22.57 12.07
CA PRO A 266 -10.63 23.84 12.22
C PRO A 266 -9.66 25.02 12.10
N PHE A 267 -10.06 26.10 11.43
CA PHE A 267 -9.18 27.26 11.21
C PHE A 267 -8.75 27.94 12.52
N THR A 268 -9.54 27.76 13.58
CA THR A 268 -9.28 28.27 14.94
C THR A 268 -8.26 27.46 15.74
N SER A 269 -7.80 26.32 15.21
CA SER A 269 -6.79 25.50 15.87
C SER A 269 -5.39 26.13 15.79
N ASP A 270 -4.51 25.76 16.74
CA ASP A 270 -3.13 26.29 16.86
C ASP A 270 -2.15 25.69 15.83
N HIS A 271 -2.66 25.23 14.68
CA HIS A 271 -1.82 24.70 13.62
C HIS A 271 -1.25 25.84 12.77
N PRO A 272 0.00 25.71 12.25
CA PRO A 272 0.59 26.73 11.39
C PRO A 272 -0.28 27.05 10.17
N HIS A 273 -0.38 28.33 9.79
CA HIS A 273 -1.25 28.78 8.69
C HIS A 273 -1.06 28.04 7.35
N HIS A 274 0.17 27.57 7.08
CA HIS A 274 0.46 26.83 5.86
C HIS A 274 -0.29 25.48 5.78
N ILE A 275 -0.67 24.88 6.92
CA ILE A 275 -1.46 23.64 6.96
C ILE A 275 -2.84 23.87 6.34
N PHE A 276 -3.56 24.93 6.75
CA PHE A 276 -4.87 25.26 6.19
C PHE A 276 -4.81 25.55 4.69
N ARG A 277 -3.81 26.34 4.26
CA ARG A 277 -3.59 26.61 2.84
C ARG A 277 -3.32 25.33 2.06
N ASN A 278 -2.56 24.40 2.63
CA ASN A 278 -2.24 23.12 2.00
C ASN A 278 -3.45 22.19 1.92
N ILE A 279 -4.35 22.17 2.91
CA ILE A 279 -5.60 21.39 2.84
C ILE A 279 -6.41 21.82 1.61
N ILE A 280 -6.63 23.13 1.45
CA ILE A 280 -7.39 23.67 0.30
C ILE A 280 -6.66 23.39 -1.01
N ARG A 281 -5.35 23.70 -1.05
CA ARG A 281 -4.52 23.55 -2.25
C ARG A 281 -4.47 22.08 -2.71
N THR A 282 -4.22 21.14 -1.81
CA THR A 282 -4.13 19.72 -2.15
C THR A 282 -5.48 19.15 -2.58
N ALA A 283 -6.58 19.54 -1.93
CA ALA A 283 -7.92 19.12 -2.33
C ALA A 283 -8.29 19.61 -3.73
N LEU A 284 -8.04 20.89 -4.04
CA LEU A 284 -8.30 21.45 -5.37
C LEU A 284 -7.37 20.86 -6.43
N LEU A 285 -6.08 20.69 -6.12
CA LEU A 285 -5.14 20.03 -7.04
C LEU A 285 -5.56 18.59 -7.34
N ARG A 286 -6.05 17.86 -6.34
CA ARG A 286 -6.62 16.51 -6.52
C ARG A 286 -7.85 16.56 -7.43
N ALA A 287 -8.77 17.50 -7.19
CA ALA A 287 -9.95 17.69 -8.03
C ALA A 287 -9.58 17.95 -9.50
N ILE A 288 -8.56 18.78 -9.75
CA ILE A 288 -8.06 19.06 -11.10
C ILE A 288 -7.42 17.82 -11.73
N ARG A 289 -6.55 17.11 -10.99
CA ARG A 289 -5.82 15.94 -11.52
C ARG A 289 -6.72 14.75 -11.81
N TYR A 290 -7.80 14.56 -11.04
CA TYR A 290 -8.62 13.36 -11.10
C TYR A 290 -9.90 13.51 -11.92
N SER A 291 -10.34 14.73 -12.21
CA SER A 291 -11.56 14.96 -12.97
C SER A 291 -11.27 14.97 -14.47
N SER A 292 -11.91 14.08 -15.24
CA SER A 292 -11.81 14.06 -16.70
C SER A 292 -12.63 15.16 -17.38
N THR A 293 -13.65 15.68 -16.71
CA THR A 293 -14.54 16.73 -17.23
C THR A 293 -14.64 17.94 -16.31
N PHE A 294 -15.04 19.07 -16.88
CA PHE A 294 -15.26 20.31 -16.12
C PHE A 294 -16.44 20.18 -15.14
N GLU A 295 -17.45 19.40 -15.50
CA GLU A 295 -18.59 19.07 -14.64
C GLU A 295 -18.14 18.29 -13.41
N ALA A 296 -17.36 17.23 -13.59
CA ALA A 296 -16.81 16.43 -12.48
C ALA A 296 -15.95 17.29 -11.55
N PHE A 297 -15.11 18.16 -12.12
CA PHE A 297 -14.33 19.12 -11.34
C PHE A 297 -15.23 20.07 -10.55
N ASN A 298 -16.28 20.62 -11.16
CA ASN A 298 -17.18 21.55 -10.48
C ASN A 298 -17.97 20.91 -9.35
N VAL A 299 -18.38 19.64 -9.50
CA VAL A 299 -19.01 18.86 -8.43
C VAL A 299 -18.04 18.74 -7.25
N GLU A 300 -16.80 18.32 -7.48
CA GLU A 300 -15.83 18.18 -6.39
C GLU A 300 -15.44 19.55 -5.79
N ARG A 301 -15.33 20.60 -6.60
CA ARG A 301 -15.11 21.97 -6.11
C ARG A 301 -16.21 22.42 -5.16
N ARG A 302 -17.48 22.10 -5.47
CA ARG A 302 -18.62 22.39 -4.58
C ARG A 302 -18.51 21.59 -3.28
N ASN A 303 -18.17 20.30 -3.35
CA ASN A 303 -17.95 19.47 -2.16
C ASN A 303 -16.83 20.03 -1.27
N ILE A 304 -15.71 20.47 -1.85
CA ILE A 304 -14.62 21.12 -1.12
C ILE A 304 -15.10 22.40 -0.46
N ARG A 305 -15.88 23.23 -1.16
CA ARG A 305 -16.45 24.47 -0.59
C ARG A 305 -17.38 24.17 0.59
N LEU A 306 -18.27 23.19 0.45
CA LEU A 306 -19.17 22.78 1.53
C LEU A 306 -18.38 22.26 2.74
N MET A 307 -17.39 21.40 2.49
CA MET A 307 -16.48 20.90 3.52
C MET A 307 -15.81 22.04 4.30
N LEU A 308 -15.30 23.07 3.62
CA LEU A 308 -14.71 24.23 4.30
C LEU A 308 -15.75 24.99 5.14
N LEU A 309 -16.94 25.24 4.60
CA LEU A 309 -18.02 25.93 5.32
C LEU A 309 -18.49 25.17 6.57
N TYR A 310 -18.44 23.84 6.58
CA TYR A 310 -18.78 23.03 7.75
C TYR A 310 -17.76 23.13 8.89
N ASN A 311 -16.52 23.59 8.64
CA ASN A 311 -15.43 23.59 9.63
C ASN A 311 -15.04 25.00 10.11
N GLY A 312 -15.79 26.04 9.72
CA GLY A 312 -15.54 27.44 10.09
C GLY A 312 -14.43 28.07 9.27
#